data_AF-A0A6J2GLI6-F1
#
_entry.id   AF-A0A6J2GLI6-F1
#
_cell.length_a   1.000
_cell.length_b   1.000
_cell.length_c   1.000
_cell.angle_alpha   90.00
_cell.angle_beta   90.00
_cell.angle_gamma   90.00
#
_symmetry.space_group_name_H-M   'P 1'
#
loop_
_entity.id
_entity.type
_entity.pdbx_description
1 polymer ?
#
loop_
_entity_poly.entity_id
_entity_poly.type
_entity_poly.pdbx_seq_one_letter_code
_entity_poly.pdbx_strand_id
1 'polypeptide(L)'
;MRTVGLSLGLALLCLLHVEAEDLGAGELDTSKIAGKWYITAMASDSESYLQRKDQLKMAMAGIEVLGKDLKVSFAIPTPERCMKFESIYKPTSIPGEYYSSDRGNKTAQLVDTDGRTYVIIFATREKEGKILHMLRLYSRTRWVRPRITDLFKTFAKMEGFSEEMIWILPRQDKCRLDGP
;
A
#
# COMPACT_ATOMS: atom_id res chain seq x y z
N MET A 1 66.35 27.41 28.13
CA MET A 1 65.07 28.16 28.27
C MET A 1 64.36 28.08 26.93
N ARG A 2 63.33 27.22 26.79
CA ARG A 2 61.92 27.57 26.49
C ARG A 2 61.80 28.43 25.23
N THR A 3 61.25 27.97 24.10
CA THR A 3 59.87 27.49 23.87
C THR A 3 59.81 26.59 22.63
N VAL A 4 59.46 25.30 22.74
CA VAL A 4 58.13 24.68 22.59
C VAL A 4 57.54 24.77 21.17
N GLY A 5 57.79 23.71 20.38
CA GLY A 5 56.77 22.86 19.74
C GLY A 5 55.96 23.40 18.55
N LEU A 6 56.44 23.15 17.34
CA LEU A 6 55.64 23.15 16.11
C LEU A 6 54.67 21.94 16.10
N SER A 7 53.39 22.25 15.84
CA SER A 7 52.50 21.54 14.89
C SER A 7 51.97 20.13 15.18
N LEU A 8 50.64 20.04 14.92
CA LEU A 8 49.84 18.88 14.49
C LEU A 8 49.52 17.79 15.54
N GLY A 9 48.24 17.72 15.90
CA GLY A 9 47.69 16.61 16.69
C GLY A 9 46.16 16.62 16.70
N LEU A 10 45.58 16.32 15.53
CA LEU A 10 44.24 15.78 15.25
C LEU A 10 43.18 15.89 16.37
N ALA A 11 42.18 16.75 16.13
CA ALA A 11 40.92 16.73 16.86
C ALA A 11 40.24 15.36 16.68
N LEU A 12 40.22 14.53 17.74
CA LEU A 12 39.30 13.39 17.82
C LEU A 12 37.90 13.92 18.12
N LEU A 13 37.20 14.34 17.07
CA LEU A 13 35.74 14.39 17.07
C LEU A 13 35.27 12.94 17.14
N CYS A 14 34.79 12.54 18.32
CA CYS A 14 34.03 11.31 18.49
C CYS A 14 32.78 11.40 17.62
N LEU A 15 32.88 10.89 16.39
CA LEU A 15 31.72 10.52 15.60
C LEU A 15 31.07 9.36 16.35
N LEU A 16 30.06 9.67 17.15
CA LEU A 16 29.04 8.70 17.48
C LEU A 16 28.38 8.33 16.14
N HIS A 17 28.92 7.30 15.50
CA HIS A 17 28.15 6.48 14.58
C HIS A 17 27.08 5.83 15.46
N VAL A 18 25.98 6.55 15.68
CA VAL A 18 24.69 5.87 15.74
C VAL A 18 24.58 5.25 14.37
N GLU A 19 24.91 3.96 14.30
CA GLU A 19 24.29 3.08 13.36
C GLU A 19 22.80 3.28 13.62
N ALA A 20 22.20 4.21 12.86
CA ALA A 20 20.83 4.02 12.49
C ALA A 20 20.88 2.63 11.89
N GLU A 21 20.31 1.65 12.59
CA GLU A 21 19.66 0.56 11.91
C GLU A 21 18.74 1.28 10.93
N ASP A 22 19.29 1.53 9.73
CA ASP A 22 18.54 1.53 8.51
C ASP A 22 17.69 0.30 8.72
N LEU A 23 16.41 0.51 9.02
CA LEU A 23 15.38 -0.45 8.72
C LEU A 23 15.38 -0.51 7.20
N GLY A 24 16.50 -1.00 6.66
CA GLY A 24 16.74 -1.27 5.28
C GLY A 24 15.54 -2.12 4.97
N ALA A 25 14.80 -1.65 3.97
CA ALA A 25 13.67 -2.33 3.40
C ALA A 25 14.12 -3.77 3.12
N GLY A 26 13.99 -4.62 4.13
CA GLY A 26 14.33 -6.02 4.05
C GLY A 26 13.43 -6.51 2.97
N GLU A 27 14.05 -6.92 1.86
CA GLU A 27 13.38 -7.28 0.62
C GLU A 27 12.06 -7.95 0.98
N LEU A 28 10.95 -7.24 0.73
CA LEU A 28 9.65 -7.63 1.25
C LEU A 28 9.44 -9.07 0.84
N ASP A 29 9.35 -9.96 1.82
CA ASP A 29 9.06 -11.37 1.56
C ASP A 29 7.64 -11.44 0.97
N THR A 30 7.56 -11.44 -0.36
CA THR A 30 6.32 -11.39 -1.12
C THR A 30 5.44 -12.61 -0.83
N SER A 31 6.03 -13.69 -0.31
CA SER A 31 5.27 -14.85 0.15
C SER A 31 4.34 -14.50 1.31
N LYS A 32 4.69 -13.52 2.16
CA LYS A 32 3.85 -13.06 3.28
C LYS A 32 2.60 -12.33 2.83
N ILE A 33 2.65 -11.69 1.65
CA ILE A 33 1.49 -10.99 1.07
C ILE A 33 0.65 -11.87 0.15
N ALA A 34 1.08 -13.10 -0.15
CA ALA A 34 0.33 -14.03 -1.00
C ALA A 34 -1.01 -14.45 -0.36
N GLY A 35 -1.98 -14.82 -1.19
CA GLY A 35 -3.29 -15.35 -0.77
C GLY A 35 -4.42 -14.33 -0.81
N LYS A 36 -5.52 -14.66 -0.11
CA LYS A 36 -6.76 -13.89 -0.12
C LYS A 36 -6.74 -12.74 0.89
N TRP A 37 -7.36 -11.62 0.51
CA TRP A 37 -7.47 -10.38 1.26
C TRP A 37 -8.85 -9.74 1.09
N TYR A 38 -9.31 -9.05 2.12
CA TYR A 38 -10.46 -8.15 2.08
C TYR A 38 -9.96 -6.72 2.02
N ILE A 39 -10.49 -5.92 1.10
CA ILE A 39 -10.22 -4.47 1.06
C ILE A 39 -11.28 -3.82 1.94
N THR A 40 -10.86 -3.39 3.13
CA THR A 40 -11.76 -3.00 4.23
C THR A 40 -11.86 -1.48 4.42
N ALA A 41 -10.88 -0.74 3.92
CA ALA A 41 -10.90 0.72 3.89
C ALA A 41 -10.16 1.22 2.64
N MET A 42 -10.53 2.39 2.16
CA MET A 42 -9.85 3.04 1.05
C MET A 42 -9.90 4.56 1.18
N ALA A 43 -8.92 5.22 0.57
CA ALA A 43 -8.92 6.65 0.32
C ALA A 43 -8.69 6.89 -1.18
N SER A 44 -9.35 7.88 -1.79
CA SER A 44 -9.11 8.21 -3.20
C SER A 44 -9.53 9.62 -3.57
N ASP A 45 -8.79 10.23 -4.50
CA ASP A 45 -9.10 11.51 -5.15
C ASP A 45 -10.04 11.38 -6.36
N SER A 46 -10.48 10.16 -6.69
CA SER A 46 -11.35 9.94 -7.84
C SER A 46 -12.74 10.52 -7.62
N GLU A 47 -13.12 11.49 -8.45
CA GLU A 47 -14.46 12.08 -8.48
C GLU A 47 -15.57 11.02 -8.57
N SER A 48 -15.37 9.95 -9.36
CA SER A 48 -16.35 8.88 -9.49
C SER A 48 -16.55 8.09 -8.19
N TYR A 49 -15.51 7.92 -7.37
CA TYR A 49 -15.64 7.27 -6.06
C TYR A 49 -16.26 8.22 -5.05
N LEU A 50 -15.86 9.50 -5.05
CA LEU A 50 -16.43 10.55 -4.21
C LEU A 50 -17.95 10.68 -4.41
N GLN A 51 -18.41 10.75 -5.66
CA GLN A 51 -19.84 10.84 -6.01
C GLN A 51 -20.65 9.61 -5.59
N ARG A 52 -20.00 8.44 -5.49
CA ARG A 52 -20.64 7.15 -5.18
C ARG A 52 -20.22 6.58 -3.82
N LYS A 53 -19.66 7.41 -2.93
CA LYS A 53 -19.07 6.97 -1.64
C LYS A 53 -20.01 6.09 -0.81
N ASP A 54 -21.31 6.39 -0.80
CA ASP A 54 -22.30 5.66 -0.01
C ASP A 54 -22.63 4.27 -0.59
N GLN A 55 -22.29 4.05 -1.87
CA GLN A 55 -22.44 2.79 -2.58
C GLN A 55 -21.20 1.90 -2.44
N LEU A 56 -20.07 2.42 -1.94
CA LEU A 56 -18.86 1.64 -1.74
C LEU A 56 -19.09 0.54 -0.70
N LYS A 57 -18.51 -0.63 -0.96
CA LYS A 57 -18.58 -1.82 -0.09
C LYS A 57 -17.24 -2.55 -0.13
N MET A 58 -17.03 -3.40 0.85
CA MET A 58 -15.82 -4.22 0.98
C MET A 58 -15.62 -5.08 -0.27
N ALA A 59 -14.43 -4.96 -0.86
CA ALA A 59 -13.99 -5.77 -2.00
C ALA A 59 -13.07 -6.91 -1.53
N MET A 60 -12.72 -7.80 -2.46
CA MET A 60 -11.72 -8.85 -2.22
C MET A 60 -10.58 -8.75 -3.22
N ALA A 61 -9.39 -9.17 -2.79
CA ALA A 61 -8.22 -9.33 -3.64
C ALA A 61 -7.52 -10.66 -3.37
N GLY A 62 -7.00 -11.29 -4.42
CA GLY A 62 -6.12 -12.45 -4.35
C GLY A 62 -4.76 -12.05 -4.89
N ILE A 63 -3.68 -12.42 -4.20
CA ILE A 63 -2.31 -12.18 -4.63
C ILE A 63 -1.63 -13.54 -4.81
N GLU A 64 -1.14 -13.81 -6.02
CA GLU A 64 -0.33 -14.98 -6.35
C GLU A 64 1.07 -14.52 -6.76
N VAL A 65 2.10 -15.17 -6.21
CA VAL A 65 3.51 -14.87 -6.51
C VAL A 65 3.96 -15.73 -7.69
N LEU A 66 4.40 -15.09 -8.77
CA LEU A 66 4.85 -15.71 -10.01
C LEU A 66 6.33 -15.37 -10.25
N GLY A 67 7.22 -16.05 -9.50
CA GLY A 67 8.63 -15.68 -9.47
C GLY A 67 8.81 -14.32 -8.79
N LYS A 68 9.17 -13.28 -9.56
CA LYS A 68 9.27 -11.89 -9.07
C LYS A 68 8.01 -11.06 -9.32
N ASP A 69 7.13 -11.53 -10.20
CA ASP A 69 5.89 -10.85 -10.56
C ASP A 69 4.76 -11.25 -9.59
N LEU A 70 3.72 -10.43 -9.51
CA LEU A 70 2.51 -10.69 -8.74
C LEU A 70 1.32 -10.73 -9.69
N LYS A 71 0.56 -11.83 -9.68
CA LYS A 71 -0.79 -11.84 -10.26
C LYS A 71 -1.77 -11.41 -9.19
N VAL A 72 -2.47 -10.31 -9.43
CA VAL A 72 -3.45 -9.76 -8.50
C VAL A 72 -4.84 -9.84 -9.11
N SER A 73 -5.71 -10.62 -8.50
CA SER A 73 -7.13 -10.74 -8.87
C SER A 73 -7.99 -9.90 -7.92
N PHE A 74 -9.02 -9.25 -8.45
CA PHE A 74 -9.95 -8.41 -7.69
C PHE A 74 -11.38 -8.86 -7.90
N ALA A 75 -12.19 -8.75 -6.86
CA ALA A 75 -13.66 -8.81 -6.92
C ALA A 75 -14.22 -7.57 -6.21
N ILE A 76 -14.67 -6.60 -7.00
CA ILE A 76 -15.13 -5.29 -6.54
C ILE A 76 -16.65 -5.19 -6.73
N PRO A 77 -17.43 -5.00 -5.66
CA PRO A 77 -18.86 -4.78 -5.78
C PRO A 77 -19.12 -3.39 -6.38
N THR A 78 -19.88 -3.35 -7.48
CA THR A 78 -20.49 -2.12 -8.01
C THR A 78 -22.01 -2.20 -7.86
N PRO A 79 -22.75 -1.07 -8.01
CA PRO A 79 -24.21 -1.09 -7.97
C PRO A 79 -24.83 -2.07 -8.97
N GLU A 80 -24.21 -2.23 -10.13
CA GLU A 80 -24.73 -3.01 -11.24
C GLU A 80 -24.31 -4.50 -11.18
N ARG A 81 -23.08 -4.78 -10.75
CA ARG A 81 -22.54 -6.15 -10.73
C ARG A 81 -21.33 -6.31 -9.82
N CYS A 82 -20.94 -7.56 -9.56
CA CYS A 82 -19.61 -7.87 -9.04
C CYS A 82 -18.59 -7.81 -10.18
N MET A 83 -17.76 -6.75 -10.20
CA MET A 83 -16.68 -6.64 -11.17
C MET A 83 -15.49 -7.50 -10.76
N LYS A 84 -15.14 -8.46 -11.61
CA LYS A 84 -13.95 -9.30 -11.43
C LYS A 84 -12.93 -9.06 -12.52
N PHE A 85 -11.66 -8.98 -12.15
CA PHE A 85 -10.54 -8.84 -13.07
C PHE A 85 -9.23 -9.21 -12.41
N GLU A 86 -8.21 -9.46 -13.21
CA GLU A 86 -6.86 -9.71 -12.75
C GLU A 86 -5.85 -8.90 -13.54
N SER A 87 -4.65 -8.77 -13.00
CA SER A 87 -3.53 -8.08 -13.62
C SER A 87 -2.20 -8.61 -13.12
N ILE A 88 -1.20 -8.59 -13.98
CA ILE A 88 0.18 -8.92 -13.63
C ILE A 88 0.91 -7.62 -13.26
N TYR A 89 1.51 -7.63 -12.08
CA TYR A 89 2.29 -6.57 -11.48
C TYR A 89 3.76 -6.99 -11.47
N LYS A 90 4.61 -6.20 -12.11
CA LYS A 90 6.05 -6.44 -12.22
C LYS A 90 6.79 -5.53 -11.25
N PRO A 91 7.84 -6.00 -10.57
CA PRO A 91 8.61 -5.16 -9.65
C PRO A 91 9.28 -4.01 -10.40
N THR A 92 9.38 -2.84 -9.77
CA THR A 92 10.15 -1.71 -10.30
C THR A 92 11.54 -1.66 -9.66
N SER A 93 12.32 -0.61 -9.92
CA SER A 93 13.57 -0.34 -9.21
C SER A 93 13.36 0.10 -7.75
N ILE A 94 12.14 0.48 -7.37
CA ILE A 94 11.80 0.92 -6.02
C ILE A 94 11.36 -0.30 -5.20
N PRO A 95 12.01 -0.61 -4.06
CA PRO A 95 11.62 -1.74 -3.21
C PRO A 95 10.16 -1.67 -2.76
N GLY A 96 9.44 -2.80 -2.93
CA GLY A 96 8.03 -2.89 -2.58
C GLY A 96 7.07 -2.20 -3.56
N GLU A 97 7.59 -1.60 -4.64
CA GLU A 97 6.80 -1.05 -5.73
C GLU A 97 6.62 -2.06 -6.85
N TYR A 98 5.40 -2.10 -7.38
CA TYR A 98 5.07 -2.85 -8.57
C TYR A 98 4.33 -2.00 -9.58
N TYR A 99 4.56 -2.28 -10.85
CA TYR A 99 3.93 -1.63 -11.99
C TYR A 99 3.14 -2.63 -12.84
N SER A 100 2.04 -2.17 -13.42
CA SER A 100 1.28 -2.93 -14.41
C SER A 100 0.73 -1.98 -15.47
N SER A 101 0.70 -2.42 -16.73
CA SER A 101 0.03 -1.72 -17.83
C SER A 101 -1.33 -2.35 -18.18
N ASP A 102 -1.72 -3.43 -17.49
CA ASP A 102 -2.98 -4.12 -17.73
C ASP A 102 -4.15 -3.20 -17.39
N ARG A 103 -5.04 -2.94 -18.35
CA ARG A 103 -6.23 -2.07 -18.15
C ARG A 103 -5.87 -0.64 -17.70
N GLY A 104 -4.75 -0.14 -18.17
CA GLY A 104 -4.19 1.17 -17.87
C GLY A 104 -2.95 1.10 -16.99
N ASN A 105 -2.11 2.12 -17.08
CA ASN A 105 -0.88 2.23 -16.29
C ASN A 105 -1.23 2.39 -14.81
N LYS A 106 -0.61 1.59 -13.95
CA LYS A 106 -0.87 1.60 -12.51
C LYS A 106 0.38 1.20 -11.75
N THR A 107 0.60 1.86 -10.61
CA THR A 107 1.59 1.45 -9.62
C THR A 107 0.91 0.96 -8.36
N ALA A 108 1.60 0.11 -7.61
CA ALA A 108 1.20 -0.34 -6.29
C ALA A 108 2.46 -0.38 -5.41
N GLN A 109 2.52 0.50 -4.43
CA GLN A 109 3.58 0.59 -3.44
C GLN A 109 3.06 -0.01 -2.12
N LEU A 110 3.80 -0.97 -1.57
CA LEU A 110 3.59 -1.37 -0.18
C LEU A 110 4.02 -0.21 0.74
N VAL A 111 3.08 0.29 1.54
CA VAL A 111 3.34 1.38 2.50
C VAL A 111 3.62 0.83 3.89
N ASP A 112 2.81 -0.13 4.35
CA ASP A 112 2.93 -0.69 5.70
C ASP A 112 2.29 -2.08 5.80
N THR A 113 2.84 -2.94 6.66
CA THR A 113 2.30 -4.27 6.94
C THR A 113 2.90 -4.84 8.22
N ASP A 114 2.14 -5.68 8.93
CA ASP A 114 2.67 -6.57 9.98
C ASP A 114 3.15 -7.93 9.43
N GLY A 115 3.15 -8.10 8.10
CA GLY A 115 3.52 -9.34 7.41
C GLY A 115 2.54 -10.49 7.61
N ARG A 116 1.37 -10.27 8.25
CA ARG A 116 0.47 -11.38 8.60
C ARG A 116 -1.01 -11.04 8.48
N THR A 117 -1.47 -9.94 9.08
CA THR A 117 -2.89 -9.66 9.27
C THR A 117 -3.41 -8.51 8.41
N TYR A 118 -2.56 -7.56 8.05
CA TYR A 118 -2.93 -6.44 7.20
C TYR A 118 -1.80 -5.97 6.28
N VAL A 119 -2.19 -5.27 5.23
CA VAL A 119 -1.29 -4.61 4.27
C VAL A 119 -1.94 -3.28 3.87
N ILE A 120 -1.18 -2.18 3.88
CA ILE A 120 -1.59 -0.89 3.34
C ILE A 120 -0.82 -0.65 2.04
N ILE A 121 -1.55 -0.40 0.95
CA ILE A 121 -0.97 -0.16 -0.37
C ILE A 121 -1.41 1.22 -0.86
N PHE A 122 -0.44 2.02 -1.30
CA PHE A 122 -0.67 3.20 -2.10
C PHE A 122 -0.60 2.80 -3.57
N ALA A 123 -1.61 3.19 -4.35
CA ALA A 123 -1.72 2.83 -5.74
C ALA A 123 -2.06 4.04 -6.58
N THR A 124 -1.43 4.14 -7.75
CA THR A 124 -1.79 5.10 -8.78
C THR A 124 -2.48 4.40 -9.93
N ARG A 125 -3.33 5.11 -10.65
CA ARG A 125 -3.91 4.64 -11.90
C ARG A 125 -4.07 5.79 -12.87
N GLU A 126 -3.52 5.63 -14.06
CA GLU A 126 -3.80 6.52 -15.17
C GLU A 126 -5.18 6.20 -15.77
N LYS A 127 -6.03 7.22 -15.86
CA LYS A 127 -7.35 7.13 -16.48
C LYS A 127 -7.66 8.47 -17.15
N GLU A 128 -7.99 8.45 -18.44
CA GLU A 128 -8.41 9.64 -19.19
C GLU A 128 -7.38 10.79 -19.11
N GLY A 129 -6.08 10.46 -19.17
CA GLY A 129 -4.98 11.43 -19.09
C GLY A 129 -4.74 12.02 -17.70
N LYS A 130 -5.46 11.57 -16.66
CA LYS A 130 -5.25 11.94 -15.26
C LYS A 130 -4.66 10.77 -14.48
N ILE A 131 -3.77 11.07 -13.53
CA ILE A 131 -3.30 10.11 -12.54
C ILE A 131 -4.22 10.20 -11.32
N LEU A 132 -4.88 9.10 -11.00
CA LEU A 132 -5.71 8.95 -9.80
C LEU A 132 -4.92 8.27 -8.71
N HIS A 133 -5.10 8.71 -7.47
CA HIS A 133 -4.41 8.19 -6.29
C HIS A 133 -5.39 7.42 -5.41
N MET A 134 -4.90 6.33 -4.83
CA MET A 134 -5.67 5.49 -3.93
C MET A 134 -4.79 4.95 -2.81
N LEU A 135 -5.25 5.03 -1.57
CA LEU A 135 -4.72 4.24 -0.47
C LEU A 135 -5.73 3.14 -0.12
N ARG A 136 -5.28 1.91 0.12
CA ARG A 136 -6.17 0.79 0.45
C ARG A 136 -5.63 -0.02 1.62
N LEU A 137 -6.52 -0.32 2.56
CA LEU A 137 -6.27 -1.27 3.63
C LEU A 137 -6.79 -2.65 3.24
N TYR A 138 -5.86 -3.59 3.14
CA TYR A 138 -6.11 -5.01 2.94
C TYR A 138 -6.02 -5.71 4.30
N SER A 139 -6.98 -6.57 4.62
CA SER A 139 -6.98 -7.40 5.84
C SER A 139 -7.26 -8.86 5.54
N ARG A 140 -6.64 -9.77 6.28
CA ARG A 140 -6.92 -11.22 6.17
C ARG A 140 -8.32 -11.58 6.63
N THR A 141 -8.95 -10.74 7.44
CA THR A 141 -10.31 -10.97 7.94
C THR A 141 -11.21 -9.80 7.60
N ARG A 142 -12.52 -10.01 7.73
CA ARG A 142 -13.53 -8.97 7.53
C ARG A 142 -13.62 -7.99 8.70
N TRP A 143 -12.92 -8.28 9.80
CA TRP A 143 -12.90 -7.48 11.01
C TRP A 143 -11.50 -6.90 11.22
N VAL A 144 -11.41 -5.58 11.17
CA VAL A 144 -10.16 -4.87 11.38
C VAL A 144 -10.15 -4.32 12.80
N ARG A 145 -9.02 -4.51 13.50
CA ARG A 145 -8.84 -3.92 14.84
C ARG A 145 -8.85 -2.39 14.72
N PRO A 146 -9.49 -1.65 15.65
CA PRO A 146 -9.56 -0.19 15.59
C PRO A 146 -8.20 0.48 15.36
N ARG A 147 -7.16 0.04 16.07
CA ARG A 147 -5.79 0.56 15.92
C ARG A 147 -5.27 0.51 14.47
N ILE A 148 -5.61 -0.53 13.69
CA ILE A 148 -5.18 -0.65 12.29
C ILE A 148 -5.99 0.28 11.39
N THR A 149 -7.28 0.46 11.70
CA THR A 149 -8.12 1.46 11.01
C THR A 149 -7.63 2.88 11.27
N ASP A 150 -7.25 3.21 12.50
CA ASP A 150 -6.69 4.53 12.85
C ASP A 150 -5.33 4.75 12.19
N LEU A 151 -4.48 3.73 12.16
CA LEU A 151 -3.21 3.76 11.43
C LEU A 151 -3.42 4.06 9.94
N PHE A 152 -4.37 3.38 9.30
CA PHE A 152 -4.74 3.65 7.92
C PHE A 152 -5.20 5.09 7.69
N LYS A 153 -6.01 5.65 8.58
CA LYS A 153 -6.46 7.06 8.49
C LYS A 153 -5.29 8.03 8.63
N THR A 154 -4.32 7.73 9.52
CA THR A 154 -3.10 8.53 9.65
C THR A 154 -2.30 8.54 8.35
N PHE A 155 -2.04 7.37 7.76
CA PHE A 155 -1.38 7.29 6.45
C PHE A 155 -2.14 8.04 5.36
N ALA A 156 -3.47 7.89 5.30
CA ALA A 156 -4.27 8.60 4.30
C ALA A 156 -4.11 10.13 4.41
N LYS A 157 -4.11 10.68 5.63
CA LYS A 157 -3.88 12.12 5.85
C LYS A 157 -2.46 12.56 5.50
N MET A 158 -1.46 11.73 5.80
CA MET A 158 -0.07 12.01 5.42
C MET A 158 0.11 12.06 3.91
N GLU A 159 -0.60 11.21 3.17
CA GLU A 159 -0.67 11.21 1.71
C GLU A 159 -1.56 12.34 1.14
N GLY A 160 -2.10 13.22 1.99
CA GLY A 160 -2.88 14.39 1.57
C GLY A 160 -4.37 14.12 1.30
N PHE A 161 -4.89 12.92 1.59
CA PHE A 161 -6.33 12.67 1.49
C PHE A 161 -7.07 13.38 2.62
N SER A 162 -8.13 14.09 2.27
CA SER A 162 -9.06 14.71 3.21
C SER A 162 -10.04 13.69 3.81
N GLU A 163 -10.76 14.07 4.87
CA GLU A 163 -11.69 13.17 5.57
C GLU A 163 -12.78 12.62 4.65
N GLU A 164 -13.30 13.44 3.74
CA GLU A 164 -14.33 13.04 2.77
C GLU A 164 -13.83 12.07 1.71
N MET A 165 -12.51 11.99 1.51
CA MET A 165 -11.87 11.04 0.59
C MET A 165 -11.61 9.69 1.25
N ILE A 166 -11.80 9.55 2.57
CA ILE A 166 -11.45 8.35 3.35
C ILE A 166 -12.72 7.58 3.74
N TRP A 167 -12.80 6.31 3.35
CA TRP A 167 -13.99 5.48 3.57
C TRP A 167 -13.65 4.15 4.22
N ILE A 168 -14.34 3.83 5.32
CA ILE A 168 -14.38 2.48 5.88
C ILE A 168 -15.48 1.71 5.16
N LEU A 169 -15.13 0.59 4.54
CA LEU A 169 -16.00 -0.09 3.59
C LEU A 169 -16.94 -1.06 4.31
N PRO A 170 -18.27 -0.89 4.19
CA PRO A 170 -19.23 -1.81 4.78
C PRO A 170 -19.08 -3.23 4.22
N ARG A 171 -19.26 -4.22 5.09
CA ARG A 171 -19.18 -5.64 4.75
C ARG A 171 -20.29 -6.04 3.77
N GLN A 172 -19.99 -7.00 2.92
CA GLN A 172 -20.94 -7.66 2.01
C GLN A 172 -20.53 -9.13 1.80
N ASP A 173 -21.45 -9.97 1.33
CA ASP A 173 -21.25 -11.42 1.17
C ASP A 173 -21.36 -11.94 -0.28
N LYS A 174 -21.81 -11.10 -1.21
CA LYS A 174 -22.18 -11.49 -2.58
C LYS A 174 -21.01 -11.47 -3.57
N CYS A 175 -20.14 -10.46 -3.50
CA CYS A 175 -19.03 -10.30 -4.44
C CYS A 175 -17.74 -10.90 -3.87
N ARG A 176 -17.29 -12.01 -4.46
CA ARG A 176 -16.16 -12.84 -3.99
C ARG A 176 -15.21 -13.15 -5.15
N LEU A 177 -13.97 -13.55 -4.83
CA LEU A 177 -12.97 -13.93 -5.85
C LEU A 177 -13.38 -15.19 -6.60
N ASP A 178 -13.72 -16.25 -5.87
CA ASP A 178 -14.23 -17.50 -6.42
C ASP A 178 -15.58 -17.24 -7.14
N GLY A 179 -15.93 -18.06 -8.15
CA GLY A 179 -17.10 -17.90 -9.04
C GLY A 179 -18.44 -17.58 -8.33
N PRO A 180 -19.47 -17.14 -9.09
CA PRO A 180 -20.78 -16.81 -8.51
C PRO A 180 -21.35 -17.91 -7.62
#